data_AF-A0A8U0HNY7-F1
#
_entry.id   AF-A0A8U0HNY7-F1
#
_cell.length_a   1.000
_cell.length_b   1.000
_cell.length_c   1.000
_cell.angle_alpha   90.00
_cell.angle_beta   90.00
_cell.angle_gamma   90.00
#
_symmetry.space_group_name_H-M   'P 1'
#
loop_
_entity.id
_entity.type
_entity.pdbx_description
1 polymer ?
#
loop_
_entity_poly.entity_id
_entity_poly.type
_entity_poly.pdbx_seq_one_letter_code
_entity_poly.pdbx_strand_id
1 'polypeptide(L)'
;MAEIGAQWDAIGPWWDDYVQEQERGLIELRELLEELNQTWKQSGSKFDEDPLIGDWSETSPQAGPLRTNQEENWSQWLAHLLRDSTGEFSAKLLDSHFDTAPTHVRCERAYHDEELHDRRVDILAEFGSQGVTIEVKIGDEHYEKTPQTAYLTEKHHQRNLDWTHYLLLPDSREDALQDAFSERLTDDENREPTITATVPEEREITVIYWSEVAQALRRTLLADIEHSTHWAASAYLFTTLIEEQILQLYALPSLEDYRTASISISDIERLQSINPDDQIQYLDALLEEINHG
;
A
#
# COMPACT_ATOMS: atom_id res chain seq x y z
N MET A 1 40.83 -13.47 18.54
CA MET A 1 41.10 -14.35 17.38
C MET A 1 40.44 -15.73 17.50
N ALA A 2 40.36 -16.35 18.69
CA ALA A 2 39.61 -17.61 18.85
C ALA A 2 38.08 -17.46 18.77
N GLU A 3 37.52 -16.32 19.22
CA GLU A 3 36.06 -16.03 19.11
C GLU A 3 35.57 -15.88 17.67
N ILE A 4 36.36 -15.27 16.79
CA ILE A 4 35.99 -15.08 15.37
C ILE A 4 35.95 -16.45 14.65
N GLY A 5 36.86 -17.37 14.96
CA GLY A 5 36.86 -18.72 14.38
C GLY A 5 35.64 -19.53 14.79
N ALA A 6 35.26 -19.49 16.07
CA ALA A 6 34.05 -20.15 16.56
C ALA A 6 32.76 -19.55 15.99
N GLN A 7 32.74 -18.25 15.71
CA GLN A 7 31.61 -17.59 15.02
C GLN A 7 31.50 -18.03 13.55
N TRP A 8 32.62 -18.25 12.85
CA TRP A 8 32.62 -18.74 11.48
C TRP A 8 32.15 -20.20 11.36
N ASP A 9 32.53 -21.06 12.30
CA ASP A 9 32.08 -22.46 12.32
C ASP A 9 30.57 -22.59 12.60
N ALA A 10 29.95 -21.56 13.21
CA ALA A 10 28.51 -21.49 13.45
C ALA A 10 27.69 -20.97 12.25
N ILE A 11 28.33 -20.34 11.26
CA ILE A 11 27.64 -19.78 10.08
C ILE A 11 27.13 -20.89 9.17
N GLY A 12 27.86 -21.99 9.02
CA GLY A 12 27.44 -23.10 8.15
C GLY A 12 26.10 -23.71 8.57
N PRO A 13 25.96 -24.20 9.81
CA PRO A 13 24.69 -24.73 10.31
C PRO A 13 23.56 -23.69 10.33
N TRP A 14 23.85 -22.45 10.73
CA TRP A 14 22.85 -21.37 10.69
C TRP A 14 22.36 -21.08 9.27
N TRP A 15 23.25 -21.10 8.28
CA TRP A 15 22.92 -20.90 6.88
C TRP A 15 22.07 -22.04 6.32
N ASP A 16 22.40 -23.28 6.65
CA ASP A 16 21.60 -24.44 6.26
C ASP A 16 20.19 -24.38 6.87
N ASP A 17 20.07 -23.99 8.13
CA ASP A 17 18.78 -23.80 8.81
C ASP A 17 17.99 -22.64 8.18
N TYR A 18 18.64 -21.50 7.89
CA TYR A 18 18.04 -20.35 7.23
C TYR A 18 17.51 -20.72 5.83
N VAL A 19 18.30 -21.41 5.02
CA VAL A 19 17.89 -21.84 3.68
C VAL A 19 16.71 -22.81 3.75
N GLN A 20 16.70 -23.75 4.70
CA GLN A 20 15.57 -24.66 4.88
C GLN A 20 14.29 -23.93 5.30
N GLU A 21 14.41 -22.93 6.19
CA GLU A 21 13.28 -22.12 6.63
C GLU A 21 12.70 -21.31 5.47
N GLN A 22 13.57 -20.66 4.69
CA GLN A 22 13.16 -19.92 3.49
C GLN A 22 12.52 -20.83 2.43
N GLU A 23 13.07 -22.03 2.20
CA GLU A 23 12.47 -23.00 1.28
C GLU A 23 11.05 -23.42 1.74
N ARG A 24 10.87 -23.61 3.05
CA ARG A 24 9.55 -23.89 3.63
C ARG A 24 8.57 -22.75 3.39
N GLY A 25 8.97 -21.51 3.72
CA GLY A 25 8.13 -20.32 3.50
C GLY A 25 7.75 -20.14 2.03
N LEU A 26 8.67 -20.35 1.09
CA LEU A 26 8.37 -20.28 -0.35
C LEU A 26 7.40 -21.37 -0.83
N ILE A 27 7.46 -22.57 -0.24
CA ILE A 27 6.51 -23.66 -0.54
C ILE A 27 5.12 -23.27 -0.05
N GLU A 28 5.02 -22.80 1.19
CA GLU A 28 3.77 -22.37 1.82
C GLU A 28 3.13 -21.20 1.07
N LEU A 29 3.93 -20.18 0.74
CA LEU A 29 3.48 -19.03 -0.03
C LEU A 29 2.92 -19.44 -1.40
N ARG A 30 3.54 -20.42 -2.08
CA ARG A 30 3.00 -20.93 -3.36
C ARG A 30 1.64 -21.59 -3.17
N GLU A 31 1.49 -22.43 -2.15
CA GLU A 31 0.22 -23.10 -1.85
C GLU A 31 -0.88 -22.08 -1.54
N LEU A 32 -0.55 -21.02 -0.80
CA LEU A 32 -1.43 -19.91 -0.50
C LEU A 32 -1.86 -19.13 -1.76
N LEU A 33 -0.92 -18.83 -2.66
CA LEU A 33 -1.24 -18.19 -3.95
C LEU A 33 -2.09 -19.10 -4.85
N GLU A 34 -1.85 -20.41 -4.84
CA GLU A 34 -2.69 -21.38 -5.54
C GLU A 34 -4.13 -21.39 -4.98
N GLU A 35 -4.28 -21.33 -3.65
CA GLU A 35 -5.58 -21.22 -2.97
C GLU A 35 -6.30 -19.91 -3.32
N LEU A 36 -5.62 -18.77 -3.23
CA LEU A 36 -6.15 -17.47 -3.63
C LEU A 36 -6.65 -17.49 -5.08
N ASN A 37 -5.87 -18.07 -5.99
CA ASN A 37 -6.33 -18.23 -7.38
C ASN A 37 -7.61 -19.06 -7.50
N GLN A 38 -7.83 -20.07 -6.64
CA GLN A 38 -9.12 -20.77 -6.60
C GLN A 38 -10.24 -19.88 -6.06
N THR A 39 -9.97 -19.05 -5.05
CA THR A 39 -10.90 -18.05 -4.52
C THR A 39 -11.34 -17.08 -5.62
N TRP A 40 -10.40 -16.53 -6.38
CA TRP A 40 -10.72 -15.64 -7.52
C TRP A 40 -11.60 -16.33 -8.56
N LYS A 41 -11.27 -17.56 -8.98
CA LYS A 41 -12.09 -18.37 -9.92
C LYS A 41 -13.51 -18.64 -9.45
N GLN A 42 -13.71 -18.72 -8.15
CA GLN A 42 -15.00 -19.02 -7.54
C GLN A 42 -15.78 -17.75 -7.15
N SER A 43 -15.12 -16.58 -7.20
CA SER A 43 -15.69 -15.30 -6.81
C SER A 43 -16.69 -14.77 -7.86
N GLY A 44 -17.40 -13.71 -7.49
CA GLY A 44 -18.23 -12.94 -8.43
C GLY A 44 -17.42 -11.98 -9.30
N SER A 45 -16.11 -11.86 -9.07
CA SER A 45 -15.22 -10.93 -9.75
C SER A 45 -15.25 -11.09 -11.27
N LYS A 46 -14.89 -10.01 -11.96
CA LYS A 46 -14.68 -10.03 -13.43
C LYS A 46 -13.37 -10.70 -13.84
N PHE A 47 -12.55 -11.10 -12.88
CA PHE A 47 -11.24 -11.74 -13.08
C PHE A 47 -11.23 -13.11 -12.43
N ASP A 48 -10.67 -14.09 -13.13
CA ASP A 48 -10.58 -15.48 -12.70
C ASP A 48 -9.21 -15.81 -12.07
N GLU A 49 -8.33 -14.83 -11.89
CA GLU A 49 -6.94 -15.02 -11.46
C GLU A 49 -6.58 -13.96 -10.41
N ASP A 50 -5.63 -14.30 -9.53
CA ASP A 50 -5.11 -13.39 -8.52
C ASP A 50 -4.17 -12.33 -9.14
N PRO A 51 -4.14 -11.08 -8.62
CA PRO A 51 -3.23 -10.04 -9.08
C PRO A 51 -1.74 -10.43 -9.15
N LEU A 52 -1.28 -11.39 -8.33
CA LEU A 52 0.11 -11.90 -8.29
C LEU A 52 0.36 -13.11 -9.21
N ILE A 53 -0.57 -13.43 -10.13
CA ILE A 53 -0.41 -14.55 -11.08
C ILE A 53 0.66 -14.31 -12.16
N GLY A 54 0.91 -13.04 -12.49
CA GLY A 54 1.93 -12.63 -13.47
C GLY A 54 3.04 -11.86 -12.78
N ASP A 55 4.23 -11.84 -13.36
CA ASP A 55 5.36 -11.05 -12.87
C ASP A 55 5.51 -9.77 -13.72
N TRP A 56 5.32 -8.62 -13.08
CA TRP A 56 5.43 -7.27 -13.62
C TRP A 56 6.64 -6.50 -13.06
N SER A 57 7.45 -7.13 -12.22
CA SER A 57 8.63 -6.53 -11.56
C SER A 57 9.70 -6.08 -12.57
N GLU A 58 9.82 -6.76 -13.72
CA GLU A 58 10.81 -6.45 -14.77
C GLU A 58 10.30 -5.43 -15.81
N THR A 59 9.09 -4.90 -15.66
CA THR A 59 8.58 -3.91 -16.61
C THR A 59 9.32 -2.58 -16.45
N SER A 60 9.79 -2.00 -17.56
CA SER A 60 10.40 -0.67 -17.53
C SER A 60 9.41 0.31 -16.91
N PRO A 61 9.81 1.17 -15.95
CA PRO A 61 8.91 2.16 -15.34
C PRO A 61 8.29 3.16 -16.34
N GLN A 62 8.76 3.14 -17.59
CA GLN A 62 8.24 3.92 -18.72
C GLN A 62 7.39 3.09 -19.71
N ALA A 63 7.35 1.77 -19.55
CA ALA A 63 6.61 0.86 -20.42
C ALA A 63 5.18 0.70 -19.90
N GLY A 64 4.22 0.92 -20.78
CA GLY A 64 2.80 0.78 -20.49
C GLY A 64 2.10 2.09 -20.14
N PRO A 65 0.76 2.05 -19.98
CA PRO A 65 -0.05 3.22 -19.62
C PRO A 65 0.14 3.65 -18.16
N LEU A 66 0.70 2.78 -17.33
CA LEU A 66 1.01 2.98 -15.93
C LEU A 66 2.48 3.29 -15.75
N ARG A 67 2.77 4.56 -15.49
CA ARG A 67 4.13 4.99 -15.17
C ARG A 67 4.30 4.92 -13.67
N THR A 68 5.20 4.08 -13.19
CA THR A 68 5.46 3.90 -11.75
C THR A 68 6.70 4.66 -11.28
N ASN A 69 7.28 5.47 -12.17
CA ASN A 69 8.55 6.16 -11.95
C ASN A 69 8.47 7.45 -11.11
N GLN A 70 7.27 7.91 -10.77
CA GLN A 70 7.02 9.16 -10.04
C GLN A 70 5.87 8.98 -9.06
N GLU A 71 6.04 9.52 -7.85
CA GLU A 71 5.03 9.51 -6.77
C GLU A 71 3.70 10.10 -7.26
N GLU A 72 3.73 11.17 -8.05
CA GLU A 72 2.52 11.81 -8.59
C GLU A 72 1.68 10.88 -9.47
N ASN A 73 2.28 9.87 -10.12
CA ASN A 73 1.51 8.92 -10.91
C ASN A 73 0.70 7.97 -9.99
N TRP A 74 1.25 7.56 -8.86
CA TRP A 74 0.54 6.75 -7.86
C TRP A 74 -0.66 7.52 -7.30
N SER A 75 -0.46 8.80 -6.97
CA SER A 75 -1.53 9.70 -6.53
C SER A 75 -2.65 9.86 -7.57
N GLN A 76 -2.28 9.99 -8.85
CA GLN A 76 -3.26 10.08 -9.95
C GLN A 76 -4.09 8.80 -10.11
N TRP A 77 -3.48 7.63 -9.92
CA TRP A 77 -4.17 6.35 -10.03
C TRP A 77 -5.14 6.11 -8.87
N LEU A 78 -4.68 6.35 -7.63
CA LEU A 78 -5.56 6.27 -6.47
C LEU A 78 -6.72 7.26 -6.58
N ALA A 79 -6.45 8.52 -6.98
CA ALA A 79 -7.49 9.51 -7.19
C ALA A 79 -8.45 9.15 -8.33
N HIS A 80 -7.98 8.46 -9.37
CA HIS A 80 -8.83 7.94 -10.44
C HIS A 80 -9.80 6.87 -9.90
N LEU A 81 -9.31 5.93 -9.10
CA LEU A 81 -10.12 4.88 -8.48
C LEU A 81 -11.12 5.44 -7.47
N LEU A 82 -10.72 6.42 -6.66
CA LEU A 82 -11.65 7.14 -5.77
C LEU A 82 -12.75 7.85 -6.57
N ARG A 83 -12.38 8.57 -7.64
CA ARG A 83 -13.33 9.33 -8.47
C ARG A 83 -14.39 8.45 -9.11
N ASP A 84 -13.99 7.28 -9.57
CA ASP A 84 -14.85 6.37 -10.31
C ASP A 84 -15.55 5.34 -9.39
N SER A 85 -15.26 5.35 -8.09
CA SER A 85 -15.90 4.49 -7.08
C SER A 85 -17.33 4.95 -6.79
N THR A 86 -18.19 3.98 -6.47
CA THR A 86 -19.56 4.21 -5.98
C THR A 86 -19.64 4.54 -4.49
N GLY A 87 -18.50 4.47 -3.78
CA GLY A 87 -18.38 4.72 -2.33
C GLY A 87 -17.81 3.51 -1.58
N GLU A 88 -17.98 2.30 -2.11
CA GLU A 88 -17.63 1.05 -1.41
C GLU A 88 -16.12 0.87 -1.24
N PHE A 89 -15.33 1.18 -2.28
CA PHE A 89 -13.87 1.23 -2.15
C PHE A 89 -13.43 2.31 -1.16
N SER A 90 -14.07 3.48 -1.20
CA SER A 90 -13.72 4.60 -0.30
C SER A 90 -14.03 4.25 1.16
N ALA A 91 -15.16 3.59 1.42
CA ALA A 91 -15.54 3.13 2.75
C ALA A 91 -14.59 2.07 3.31
N LYS A 92 -14.11 1.15 2.46
CA LYS A 92 -13.15 0.11 2.86
C LYS A 92 -11.75 0.65 3.13
N LEU A 93 -11.36 1.74 2.46
CA LEU A 93 -10.03 2.33 2.59
C LEU A 93 -9.95 3.42 3.67
N LEU A 94 -10.95 4.30 3.75
CA LEU A 94 -10.86 5.53 4.54
C LEU A 94 -11.66 5.47 5.84
N ASP A 95 -12.81 4.79 5.81
CA ASP A 95 -13.74 4.44 6.91
C ASP A 95 -15.18 4.40 6.35
N SER A 96 -16.02 3.60 6.98
CA SER A 96 -17.43 3.33 6.68
C SER A 96 -18.32 4.56 6.44
N HIS A 97 -17.95 5.74 6.92
CA HIS A 97 -18.71 6.97 6.68
C HIS A 97 -18.46 7.60 5.30
N PHE A 98 -17.48 7.10 4.53
CA PHE A 98 -17.23 7.47 3.14
C PHE A 98 -17.91 6.48 2.16
N ASP A 99 -19.09 5.97 2.50
CA ASP A 99 -19.87 4.96 1.76
C ASP A 99 -20.63 5.48 0.53
N THR A 100 -20.35 6.71 0.10
CA THR A 100 -20.98 7.32 -1.07
C THR A 100 -19.95 7.75 -2.10
N ALA A 101 -20.36 7.80 -3.37
CA ALA A 101 -19.49 8.27 -4.43
C ALA A 101 -19.01 9.71 -4.16
N PRO A 102 -17.71 10.01 -4.30
CA PRO A 102 -17.21 11.36 -4.10
C PRO A 102 -17.79 12.31 -5.15
N THR A 103 -18.21 13.48 -4.70
CA THR A 103 -18.72 14.55 -5.56
C THR A 103 -17.60 15.20 -6.38
N HIS A 104 -16.39 15.26 -5.82
CA HIS A 104 -15.21 15.81 -6.45
C HIS A 104 -13.97 15.04 -6.01
N VAL A 105 -13.07 14.77 -6.95
CA VAL A 105 -11.70 14.33 -6.67
C VAL A 105 -10.74 15.13 -7.51
N ARG A 106 -9.68 15.65 -6.90
CA ARG A 106 -8.64 16.49 -7.50
C ARG A 106 -7.27 15.99 -7.08
N CYS A 107 -6.29 16.13 -7.97
CA CYS A 107 -4.89 15.86 -7.67
C CYS A 107 -4.09 17.15 -7.72
N GLU A 108 -2.93 17.15 -7.05
CA GLU A 108 -1.87 18.16 -7.23
C GLU A 108 -2.35 19.60 -7.01
N ARG A 109 -3.22 19.82 -6.01
CA ARG A 109 -3.82 21.13 -5.77
C ARG A 109 -2.85 22.00 -4.97
N ALA A 110 -2.35 23.04 -5.62
CA ALA A 110 -1.44 24.00 -5.01
C ALA A 110 -2.17 25.09 -4.21
N TYR A 111 -1.58 25.45 -3.06
CA TYR A 111 -1.96 26.54 -2.19
C TYR A 111 -0.77 27.48 -2.01
N HIS A 112 -1.03 28.78 -2.13
CA HIS A 112 -0.04 29.82 -1.94
C HIS A 112 -0.25 30.47 -0.58
N ASP A 113 0.80 30.50 0.24
CA ASP A 113 0.78 31.14 1.54
C ASP A 113 2.12 31.84 1.82
N GLU A 114 2.06 33.12 2.21
CA GLU A 114 3.25 33.95 2.43
C GLU A 114 4.04 33.54 3.68
N GLU A 115 3.38 32.92 4.67
CA GLU A 115 3.95 32.57 5.97
C GLU A 115 4.41 31.10 6.00
N LEU A 116 3.63 30.19 5.43
CA LEU A 116 3.89 28.75 5.45
C LEU A 116 4.59 28.23 4.18
N HIS A 117 4.83 29.11 3.21
CA HIS A 117 5.26 28.79 1.83
C HIS A 117 4.24 27.94 1.07
N ASP A 118 4.43 27.89 -0.25
CA ASP A 118 3.58 27.11 -1.14
C ASP A 118 3.57 25.63 -0.74
N ARG A 119 2.38 25.04 -0.76
CA ARG A 119 2.15 23.61 -0.53
C ARG A 119 1.24 23.07 -1.61
N ARG A 120 1.34 21.77 -1.83
CA ARG A 120 0.51 21.04 -2.78
C ARG A 120 0.00 19.81 -2.06
N VAL A 121 -1.30 19.56 -2.17
CA VAL A 121 -1.90 18.32 -1.69
C VAL A 121 -1.99 17.34 -2.85
N ASP A 122 -1.57 16.10 -2.63
CA ASP A 122 -1.52 15.09 -3.69
C ASP A 122 -2.92 14.66 -4.12
N ILE A 123 -3.82 14.38 -3.17
CA ILE A 123 -5.22 14.05 -3.44
C ILE A 123 -6.15 14.84 -2.52
N LEU A 124 -7.21 15.41 -3.08
CA LEU A 124 -8.34 15.99 -2.37
C LEU A 124 -9.65 15.40 -2.90
N ALA A 125 -10.47 14.86 -2.01
CA ALA A 125 -11.79 14.32 -2.32
C ALA A 125 -12.89 14.97 -1.47
N GLU A 126 -14.10 15.09 -2.02
CA GLU A 126 -15.26 15.68 -1.33
C GLU A 126 -16.45 14.71 -1.35
N PHE A 127 -16.94 14.32 -0.18
CA PHE A 127 -18.07 13.41 0.03
C PHE A 127 -19.23 14.16 0.68
N GLY A 128 -20.04 14.84 -0.13
CA GLY A 128 -21.14 15.65 0.39
C GLY A 128 -20.67 16.79 1.29
N SER A 129 -20.82 16.65 2.61
CA SER A 129 -20.36 17.61 3.64
C SER A 129 -18.97 17.29 4.21
N GLN A 130 -18.35 16.19 3.78
CA GLN A 130 -17.03 15.76 4.24
C GLN A 130 -15.96 16.05 3.19
N GLY A 131 -14.74 16.31 3.65
CA GLY A 131 -13.56 16.53 2.84
C GLY A 131 -12.44 15.61 3.27
N VAL A 132 -11.71 15.06 2.30
CA VAL A 132 -10.56 14.19 2.54
C VAL A 132 -9.35 14.77 1.84
N THR A 133 -8.20 14.74 2.50
CA THR A 133 -6.90 14.89 1.82
C THR A 133 -6.06 13.64 2.04
N ILE A 134 -5.32 13.23 1.02
CA ILE A 134 -4.33 12.15 1.13
C ILE A 134 -3.02 12.72 0.60
N GLU A 135 -2.00 12.77 1.46
CA GLU A 135 -0.60 12.94 1.05
C GLU A 135 -0.04 11.55 0.77
N VAL A 136 0.58 11.35 -0.39
CA VAL A 136 1.03 10.04 -0.84
C VAL A 136 2.54 9.99 -0.79
N LYS A 137 3.11 8.94 -0.21
CA LYS A 137 4.56 8.70 -0.14
C LYS A 137 4.88 7.29 -0.61
N ILE A 138 5.93 7.16 -1.42
CA ILE A 138 6.52 5.86 -1.78
C ILE A 138 7.94 5.73 -1.22
N GLY A 139 8.76 6.76 -1.41
CA GLY A 139 10.16 6.74 -0.99
C GLY A 139 10.71 8.08 -0.52
N ASP A 140 9.93 9.15 -0.60
CA ASP A 140 10.29 10.43 0.03
C ASP A 140 9.94 10.38 1.52
N GLU A 141 10.89 10.79 2.37
CA GLU A 141 10.76 10.72 3.84
C GLU A 141 10.41 12.08 4.48
N HIS A 142 10.14 13.12 3.70
CA HIS A 142 9.81 14.46 4.20
C HIS A 142 8.35 14.59 4.66
N TYR A 143 7.92 13.74 5.61
CA TYR A 143 6.54 13.64 6.08
C TYR A 143 6.07 14.85 6.89
N GLU A 144 7.00 15.61 7.49
CA GLU A 144 6.73 16.58 8.56
C GLU A 144 5.88 17.78 8.11
N LYS A 145 5.77 17.98 6.80
CA LYS A 145 4.99 19.07 6.20
C LYS A 145 3.51 18.71 6.05
N THR A 146 3.14 17.43 6.15
CA THR A 146 1.77 16.94 5.92
C THR A 146 0.73 17.64 6.80
N PRO A 147 0.93 17.81 8.12
CA PRO A 147 -0.01 18.55 8.99
C PRO A 147 -0.27 20.00 8.55
N GLN A 148 0.75 20.68 8.01
CA GLN A 148 0.64 22.06 7.53
C GLN A 148 -0.08 22.12 6.17
N THR A 149 0.18 21.16 5.28
CA THR A 149 -0.54 21.03 4.00
C THR A 149 -2.05 20.81 4.22
N ALA A 150 -2.40 19.99 5.20
CA ALA A 150 -3.78 19.77 5.64
C ALA A 150 -4.44 21.08 6.12
N TYR A 151 -3.78 21.81 7.03
CA TYR A 151 -4.26 23.12 7.47
C TYR A 151 -4.49 24.12 6.33
N LEU A 152 -3.53 24.24 5.40
CA LEU A 152 -3.65 25.12 4.24
C LEU A 152 -4.80 24.69 3.33
N THR A 153 -5.05 23.39 3.19
CA THR A 153 -6.21 22.89 2.46
C THR A 153 -7.49 23.43 3.06
N GLU A 154 -7.71 23.26 4.37
CA GLU A 154 -8.91 23.78 5.03
C GLU A 154 -9.03 25.30 4.90
N LYS A 155 -7.94 26.03 5.18
CA LYS A 155 -7.88 27.50 5.15
C LYS A 155 -8.28 28.08 3.80
N HIS A 156 -7.84 27.45 2.71
CA HIS A 156 -8.09 27.90 1.34
C HIS A 156 -9.30 27.23 0.70
N HIS A 157 -9.95 26.29 1.37
CA HIS A 157 -11.15 25.67 0.85
C HIS A 157 -12.36 26.60 0.98
N GLN A 158 -13.11 26.76 -0.11
CA GLN A 158 -14.27 27.68 -0.13
C GLN A 158 -15.47 27.15 0.64
N ARG A 159 -15.59 25.82 0.74
CA ARG A 159 -16.68 25.14 1.46
C ARG A 159 -16.20 24.76 2.85
N ASN A 160 -17.06 24.97 3.85
CA ASN A 160 -16.87 24.45 5.19
C ASN A 160 -17.26 22.96 5.20
N LEU A 161 -16.25 22.09 5.10
CA LEU A 161 -16.40 20.64 5.14
C LEU A 161 -15.88 20.11 6.49
N ASP A 162 -16.35 18.94 6.87
CA ASP A 162 -15.75 18.16 7.95
C ASP A 162 -14.55 17.38 7.38
N TRP A 163 -13.34 17.69 7.85
CA TRP A 163 -12.10 17.24 7.21
C TRP A 163 -11.46 16.06 7.93
N THR A 164 -11.06 15.07 7.14
CA THR A 164 -10.15 14.00 7.56
C THR A 164 -8.91 14.01 6.67
N HIS A 165 -7.74 13.85 7.27
CA HIS A 165 -6.46 13.98 6.57
C HIS A 165 -5.64 12.70 6.74
N TYR A 166 -5.14 12.18 5.63
CA TYR A 166 -4.37 10.94 5.60
C TYR A 166 -2.95 11.17 5.09
N LEU A 167 -2.01 10.42 5.65
CA LEU A 167 -0.69 10.17 5.08
C LEU A 167 -0.63 8.70 4.67
N LEU A 168 -0.43 8.45 3.37
CA LEU A 168 -0.28 7.13 2.79
C LEU A 168 1.20 6.81 2.59
N LEU A 169 1.71 5.76 3.25
CA LEU A 169 3.10 5.32 3.10
C LEU A 169 3.23 3.78 3.02
N PRO A 170 4.38 3.23 2.58
CA PRO A 170 4.63 1.79 2.67
C PRO A 170 4.88 1.39 4.13
N ASP A 171 4.45 0.20 4.51
CA ASP A 171 4.63 -0.39 5.85
C ASP A 171 6.12 -0.39 6.26
N SER A 172 7.02 -0.62 5.30
CA SER A 172 8.49 -0.57 5.52
C SER A 172 9.05 0.80 5.93
N ARG A 173 8.22 1.86 5.98
CA ARG A 173 8.60 3.21 6.38
C ARG A 173 8.15 3.60 7.79
N GLU A 174 7.60 2.67 8.57
CA GLU A 174 7.20 2.91 9.96
C GLU A 174 8.33 3.49 10.83
N ASP A 175 9.54 2.96 10.73
CA ASP A 175 10.70 3.48 11.48
C ASP A 175 10.98 4.95 11.12
N ALA A 176 10.94 5.28 9.83
CA ALA A 176 11.15 6.65 9.35
C ALA A 176 10.02 7.59 9.81
N LEU A 177 8.77 7.10 9.84
CA LEU A 177 7.62 7.82 10.36
C LEU A 177 7.78 8.09 11.87
N GLN A 178 8.17 7.08 12.63
CA GLN A 178 8.42 7.15 14.07
C GLN A 178 9.58 8.11 14.39
N ASP A 179 10.63 8.14 13.58
CA ASP A 179 11.73 9.09 13.71
C ASP A 179 11.26 10.53 13.42
N ALA A 180 10.47 10.73 12.36
CA ALA A 180 9.99 12.05 11.94
C ALA A 180 9.04 12.71 12.97
N PHE A 181 8.18 11.93 13.62
CA PHE A 181 7.14 12.46 14.50
C PHE A 181 7.34 12.13 15.99
N SER A 182 8.13 11.10 16.31
CA SER A 182 8.49 10.73 17.69
C SER A 182 7.25 10.69 18.61
N GLU A 183 7.21 11.50 19.66
CA GLU A 183 6.11 11.58 20.64
C GLU A 183 4.78 12.09 20.05
N ARG A 184 4.77 12.64 18.83
CA ARG A 184 3.55 13.11 18.14
C ARG A 184 2.82 11.98 17.44
N LEU A 185 3.50 10.86 17.16
CA LEU A 185 2.87 9.67 16.61
C LEU A 185 2.28 8.88 17.76
N THR A 186 0.96 8.77 17.77
CA THR A 186 0.24 7.92 18.72
C THR A 186 -0.23 6.66 18.01
N ASP A 187 0.25 5.53 18.50
CA ASP A 187 -0.24 4.21 18.14
C ASP A 187 -1.00 3.67 19.37
N ASP A 188 -2.33 3.71 19.31
CA ASP A 188 -3.16 3.06 20.31
C ASP A 188 -3.43 1.65 19.77
N GLU A 189 -3.16 0.60 20.54
CA GLU A 189 -3.22 -0.82 20.12
C GLU A 189 -4.58 -1.25 19.49
N ASN A 190 -5.58 -0.34 19.44
CA ASN A 190 -6.88 -0.53 18.82
C ASN A 190 -7.29 0.58 17.81
N ARG A 191 -6.38 1.46 17.37
CA ARG A 191 -6.65 2.54 16.41
C ARG A 191 -5.56 2.67 15.34
N GLU A 192 -5.92 3.26 14.22
CA GLU A 192 -4.99 3.67 13.16
C GLU A 192 -3.94 4.66 13.70
N PRO A 193 -2.65 4.52 13.34
CA PRO A 193 -1.60 5.42 13.82
C PRO A 193 -1.94 6.86 13.44
N THR A 194 -1.79 7.78 14.39
CA THR A 194 -2.22 9.17 14.22
C THR A 194 -1.13 10.15 14.61
N ILE A 195 -0.88 11.15 13.77
CA ILE A 195 0.05 12.25 14.01
C ILE A 195 -0.72 13.43 14.61
N THR A 196 -0.40 13.77 15.86
CA THR A 196 -1.06 14.86 16.58
C THR A 196 -0.56 16.23 16.10
N ALA A 197 -1.50 17.16 15.89
CA ALA A 197 -1.22 18.58 15.65
C ALA A 197 -0.70 19.26 16.92
N THR A 198 0.38 20.03 16.81
CA THR A 198 1.03 20.67 17.97
C THR A 198 0.89 22.18 17.99
N VAL A 199 0.55 22.78 16.85
CA VAL A 199 0.35 24.23 16.68
C VAL A 199 -0.95 24.53 15.91
N PRO A 200 -1.51 25.74 15.99
CA PRO A 200 -2.77 26.09 15.32
C PRO A 200 -2.78 25.91 13.79
N GLU A 201 -1.61 26.05 13.17
CA GLU A 201 -1.37 25.92 11.73
C GLU A 201 -1.11 24.47 11.29
N GLU A 202 -1.49 23.49 12.11
CA GLU A 202 -1.41 22.06 11.81
C GLU A 202 -2.78 21.39 11.98
N ARG A 203 -2.92 20.23 11.34
CA ARG A 203 -4.05 19.31 11.53
C ARG A 203 -3.57 17.92 11.88
N GLU A 204 -4.43 17.19 12.58
CA GLU A 204 -4.23 15.78 12.88
C GLU A 204 -4.24 14.99 11.57
N ILE A 205 -3.32 14.03 11.46
CA ILE A 205 -3.17 13.19 10.28
C ILE A 205 -3.28 11.73 10.69
N THR A 206 -4.18 10.99 10.06
CA THR A 206 -4.29 9.54 10.19
C THR A 206 -3.34 8.87 9.19
N VAL A 207 -2.63 7.84 9.62
CA VAL A 207 -1.71 7.09 8.76
C VAL A 207 -2.43 5.89 8.21
N ILE A 208 -2.30 5.69 6.90
CA ILE A 208 -2.75 4.48 6.20
C ILE A 208 -1.60 3.92 5.38
N TYR A 209 -1.64 2.63 5.11
CA TYR A 209 -0.59 1.92 4.42
C TYR A 209 -0.99 1.47 3.01
N TRP A 210 0.02 1.30 2.15
CA TRP A 210 -0.20 0.76 0.81
C TRP A 210 -0.73 -0.68 0.83
N SER A 211 -0.38 -1.47 1.86
CA SER A 211 -0.97 -2.77 2.13
C SER A 211 -2.50 -2.68 2.30
N GLU A 212 -2.99 -1.70 3.04
CA GLU A 212 -4.42 -1.45 3.24
C GLU A 212 -5.12 -1.01 1.94
N VAL A 213 -4.46 -0.20 1.10
CA VAL A 213 -4.97 0.16 -0.23
C VAL A 213 -5.14 -1.08 -1.10
N ALA A 214 -4.13 -1.94 -1.17
CA ALA A 214 -4.18 -3.17 -1.95
C ALA A 214 -5.28 -4.12 -1.43
N GLN A 215 -5.39 -4.31 -0.12
CA GLN A 215 -6.44 -5.12 0.49
C GLN A 215 -7.85 -4.55 0.23
N ALA A 216 -8.05 -3.24 0.37
CA ALA A 216 -9.32 -2.60 0.07
C ALA A 216 -9.72 -2.81 -1.40
N LEU A 217 -8.77 -2.72 -2.34
CA LEU A 217 -9.01 -3.00 -3.75
C LEU A 217 -9.36 -4.47 -3.99
N ARG A 218 -8.58 -5.42 -3.45
CA ARG A 218 -8.84 -6.86 -3.57
C ARG A 218 -10.23 -7.21 -3.05
N ARG A 219 -10.59 -6.75 -1.86
CA ARG A 219 -11.92 -6.98 -1.25
C ARG A 219 -13.04 -6.41 -2.12
N THR A 220 -12.84 -5.22 -2.69
CA THR A 220 -13.84 -4.59 -3.57
C THR A 220 -14.00 -5.36 -4.89
N LEU A 221 -12.90 -5.84 -5.47
CA LEU A 221 -12.90 -6.63 -6.71
C LEU A 221 -13.57 -7.99 -6.52
N LEU A 222 -13.21 -8.74 -5.46
CA LEU A 222 -13.75 -10.06 -5.18
C LEU A 222 -15.26 -10.04 -4.90
N ALA A 223 -15.73 -8.97 -4.27
CA ALA A 223 -17.15 -8.78 -3.98
C ALA A 223 -17.97 -8.33 -5.22
N ASP A 224 -17.31 -7.97 -6.34
CA ASP A 224 -17.91 -7.44 -7.58
C ASP A 224 -18.93 -6.31 -7.34
N ILE A 225 -18.65 -5.45 -6.37
CA ILE A 225 -19.59 -4.39 -5.97
C ILE A 225 -19.49 -3.18 -6.90
N GLU A 226 -18.28 -2.87 -7.40
CA GLU A 226 -18.07 -1.75 -8.33
C GLU A 226 -18.44 -2.16 -9.76
N HIS A 227 -19.55 -1.63 -10.28
CA HIS A 227 -20.12 -2.10 -11.54
C HIS A 227 -19.27 -1.76 -12.79
N SER A 228 -18.44 -0.73 -12.71
CA SER A 228 -17.65 -0.25 -13.84
C SER A 228 -16.53 -1.22 -14.21
N THR A 229 -16.59 -1.79 -15.42
CA THR A 229 -15.50 -2.64 -15.94
C THR A 229 -14.18 -1.86 -16.07
N HIS A 230 -14.25 -0.55 -16.35
CA HIS A 230 -13.06 0.29 -16.38
C HIS A 230 -12.44 0.42 -14.99
N TRP A 231 -13.27 0.66 -13.96
CA TRP A 231 -12.81 0.71 -12.58
C TRP A 231 -12.18 -0.63 -12.17
N ALA A 232 -12.86 -1.75 -12.44
CA ALA A 232 -12.36 -3.08 -12.08
C ALA A 232 -11.01 -3.40 -12.74
N ALA A 233 -10.85 -3.09 -14.04
CA ALA A 233 -9.57 -3.28 -14.73
C ALA A 233 -8.46 -2.38 -14.19
N SER A 234 -8.78 -1.12 -13.88
CA SER A 234 -7.83 -0.21 -13.25
C SER A 234 -7.44 -0.67 -11.85
N ALA A 235 -8.39 -1.11 -11.04
CA ALA A 235 -8.18 -1.57 -9.67
C ALA A 235 -7.34 -2.85 -9.64
N TYR A 236 -7.64 -3.81 -10.51
CA TYR A 236 -6.88 -5.06 -10.62
C TYR A 236 -5.41 -4.78 -10.94
N LEU A 237 -5.17 -3.98 -11.98
CA LEU A 237 -3.82 -3.66 -12.41
C LEU A 237 -3.07 -2.78 -11.39
N PHE A 238 -3.76 -1.86 -10.72
CA PHE A 238 -3.14 -1.05 -9.68
C PHE A 238 -2.78 -1.89 -8.45
N THR A 239 -3.62 -2.87 -8.08
CA THR A 239 -3.33 -3.85 -7.02
C THR A 239 -2.05 -4.62 -7.33
N THR A 240 -1.93 -5.20 -8.53
CA THR A 240 -0.71 -5.90 -8.98
C THR A 240 0.54 -5.02 -8.81
N LEU A 241 0.46 -3.74 -9.22
CA LEU A 241 1.61 -2.83 -9.14
C LEU A 241 1.95 -2.41 -7.70
N ILE A 242 0.95 -2.16 -6.85
CA ILE A 242 1.21 -1.87 -5.43
C ILE A 242 1.94 -3.06 -4.81
N GLU A 243 1.41 -4.26 -5.01
CA GLU A 243 1.93 -5.46 -4.39
C GLU A 243 3.34 -5.79 -4.86
N GLU A 244 3.61 -5.76 -6.17
CA GLU A 244 4.92 -6.12 -6.69
C GLU A 244 5.97 -5.00 -6.63
N GLN A 245 5.58 -3.72 -6.61
CA GLN A 245 6.55 -2.62 -6.70
C GLN A 245 6.70 -1.82 -5.42
N ILE A 246 5.64 -1.70 -4.61
CA ILE A 246 5.69 -0.98 -3.33
C ILE A 246 5.91 -1.97 -2.19
N LEU A 247 5.08 -3.01 -2.13
CA LEU A 247 5.20 -4.08 -1.12
C LEU A 247 6.24 -5.13 -1.52
N GLN A 248 6.68 -5.10 -2.78
CA GLN A 248 7.70 -5.95 -3.40
C GLN A 248 7.34 -7.45 -3.51
N LEU A 249 6.10 -7.85 -3.19
CA LEU A 249 5.65 -9.24 -3.05
C LEU A 249 6.04 -10.13 -4.23
N TYR A 250 6.33 -11.40 -3.94
CA TYR A 250 6.62 -12.41 -4.95
C TYR A 250 5.36 -12.74 -5.77
N ALA A 251 5.49 -12.67 -7.09
CA ALA A 251 4.51 -13.23 -8.02
C ALA A 251 4.72 -14.74 -8.19
N LEU A 252 3.67 -15.46 -8.60
CA LEU A 252 3.70 -16.92 -8.78
C LEU A 252 4.81 -17.38 -9.76
N PRO A 253 5.03 -16.74 -10.93
CA PRO A 253 6.09 -17.16 -11.84
C PRO A 253 7.49 -17.04 -11.22
N SER A 254 7.71 -15.99 -10.41
CA SER A 254 8.98 -15.79 -9.71
C SER A 254 9.25 -16.94 -8.73
N LEU A 255 8.21 -17.46 -8.06
CA LEU A 255 8.30 -18.65 -7.18
C LEU A 255 8.60 -19.95 -7.94
N GLU A 256 8.06 -20.11 -9.16
CA GLU A 256 8.31 -21.29 -9.99
C GLU A 256 9.76 -21.33 -10.50
N ASP A 257 10.32 -20.18 -10.85
CA ASP A 257 11.71 -20.06 -11.30
C ASP A 257 12.70 -20.49 -10.21
N TYR A 258 12.44 -20.18 -8.92
CA TYR A 258 13.28 -20.62 -7.80
C TYR A 258 13.40 -22.14 -7.68
N ARG A 259 12.34 -22.90 -8.02
CA ARG A 259 12.39 -24.38 -7.95
C ARG A 259 13.19 -25.01 -9.08
N THR A 260 13.33 -24.31 -10.20
CA THR A 260 13.97 -24.85 -11.41
C THR A 260 15.43 -24.41 -11.56
N ALA A 261 15.80 -23.26 -10.99
CA ALA A 261 17.16 -22.77 -10.95
C ALA A 261 18.00 -23.46 -9.85
N SER A 262 19.21 -23.90 -10.19
CA SER A 262 20.22 -24.17 -9.16
C SER A 262 20.63 -22.83 -8.55
N ILE A 263 20.25 -22.59 -7.29
CA ILE A 263 20.45 -21.33 -6.56
C ILE A 263 21.85 -20.76 -6.87
N SER A 264 21.87 -19.70 -7.67
CA SER A 264 23.05 -18.93 -8.03
C SER A 264 23.16 -17.72 -7.11
N ILE A 265 24.34 -17.09 -7.06
CA ILE A 265 24.60 -15.95 -6.16
C ILE A 265 23.66 -14.76 -6.44
N SER A 266 23.13 -14.62 -7.66
CA SER A 266 22.13 -13.59 -7.99
C SER A 266 20.74 -13.88 -7.44
N ASP A 267 20.41 -15.15 -7.16
CA ASP A 267 19.12 -15.54 -6.57
C ASP A 267 19.09 -15.22 -5.07
N ILE A 268 20.26 -15.10 -4.43
CA ILE A 268 20.44 -14.70 -3.03
C ILE A 268 20.08 -13.21 -2.83
N GLU A 269 20.35 -12.34 -3.79
CA GLU A 269 19.98 -10.92 -3.70
C GLU A 269 18.45 -10.72 -3.77
N ARG A 270 17.71 -11.57 -4.49
CA ARG A 270 16.24 -11.56 -4.52
C ARG A 270 15.58 -12.25 -3.30
N LEU A 271 16.25 -13.21 -2.67
CA LEU A 271 15.84 -13.79 -1.38
C LEU A 271 16.05 -12.84 -0.19
N GLN A 272 16.84 -11.78 -0.36
CA GLN A 272 17.14 -10.83 0.70
C GLN A 272 16.14 -9.66 0.80
N SER A 273 15.29 -9.44 -0.20
CA SER A 273 14.42 -8.25 -0.21
C SER A 273 13.15 -8.43 0.60
N ILE A 274 12.57 -9.64 0.68
CA ILE A 274 11.31 -9.88 1.40
C ILE A 274 11.34 -11.24 2.09
N ASN A 275 10.92 -11.25 3.35
CA ASN A 275 10.66 -12.48 4.07
C ASN A 275 9.34 -13.09 3.58
N PRO A 276 9.32 -14.35 3.06
CA PRO A 276 8.08 -15.01 2.63
C PRO A 276 7.00 -15.01 3.71
N ASP A 277 7.38 -15.05 4.99
CA ASP A 277 6.45 -14.99 6.13
C ASP A 277 5.62 -13.70 6.15
N ASP A 278 6.22 -12.56 5.77
CA ASP A 278 5.52 -11.26 5.76
C ASP A 278 4.42 -11.26 4.67
N GLN A 279 4.73 -11.84 3.50
CA GLN A 279 3.77 -12.00 2.42
C GLN A 279 2.68 -13.01 2.78
N ILE A 280 3.04 -14.13 3.44
CA ILE A 280 2.08 -15.12 3.94
C ILE A 280 1.13 -14.44 4.91
N GLN A 281 1.63 -13.71 5.90
CA GLN A 281 0.81 -13.00 6.88
C GLN A 281 -0.15 -12.00 6.21
N TYR A 282 0.35 -11.22 5.25
CA TYR A 282 -0.48 -10.29 4.47
C TYR A 282 -1.61 -10.99 3.72
N LEU A 283 -1.33 -12.11 3.06
CA LEU A 283 -2.30 -12.86 2.25
C LEU A 283 -3.27 -13.69 3.10
N ASP A 284 -2.82 -14.23 4.24
CA ASP A 284 -3.66 -14.94 5.20
C ASP A 284 -4.68 -14.00 5.84
N ALA A 285 -4.24 -12.81 6.28
CA ALA A 285 -5.15 -11.79 6.83
C ALA A 285 -6.25 -11.44 5.82
N LEU A 286 -5.88 -11.29 4.54
CA LEU A 286 -6.83 -11.08 3.46
C LEU A 286 -7.82 -12.25 3.32
N LEU A 287 -7.34 -13.50 3.33
CA LEU A 287 -8.22 -14.68 3.21
C LEU A 287 -9.18 -14.81 4.40
N GLU A 288 -8.70 -14.57 5.62
CA GLU A 288 -9.54 -14.58 6.82
C GLU A 288 -10.66 -13.54 6.68
N GLU A 289 -10.34 -12.34 6.22
CA GLU A 289 -11.33 -11.29 5.98
C GLU A 289 -12.32 -11.64 4.87
N ILE A 290 -11.88 -12.24 3.76
CA ILE A 290 -12.76 -12.69 2.68
C ILE A 290 -13.72 -13.77 3.17
N ASN A 291 -13.26 -14.68 4.03
CA ASN A 291 -14.04 -15.81 4.51
C ASN A 291 -15.00 -15.43 5.66
N HIS A 292 -14.75 -14.31 6.36
CA HIS A 292 -15.49 -13.92 7.56
C HIS A 292 -16.19 -12.56 7.48
N GLY A 293 -15.92 -11.74 6.48
CA GLY A 293 -16.60 -10.48 6.17
C GLY A 293 -17.78 -10.64 5.22
#